data_AF-A0AA88UHB8-F1
#
_entry.id   AF-A0AA88UHB8-F1
#
_cell.length_a   1.000
_cell.length_b   1.000
_cell.length_c   1.000
_cell.angle_alpha   90.00
_cell.angle_beta   90.00
_cell.angle_gamma   90.00
#
_symmetry.space_group_name_H-M   'P 1'
#
loop_
_entity.id
_entity.type
_entity.pdbx_description
1 polymer ?
#
loop_
_entity_poly.entity_id
_entity_poly.type
_entity_poly.pdbx_seq_one_letter_code
_entity_poly.pdbx_strand_id
1 'polypeptide(L)' 'MGKEISTIEANQTWTLQPLKQAIDSTWVYKVKYHPDGSIEHYKARVVAKGYNQIEDIDLNETFASVAKLIGQDV' A
#
# COMPACT_ATOMS: atom_id res chain seq x y z
N MET A 1 -14.63 -6.40 -7.63
CA MET A 1 -13.56 -7.31 -8.11
C MET A 1 -13.59 -7.53 -9.62
N GLY A 2 -14.61 -8.16 -10.22
CA GLY A 2 -14.57 -8.50 -11.67
C GLY A 2 -14.32 -7.31 -12.62
N LYS A 3 -14.96 -6.17 -12.37
CA LYS A 3 -14.77 -4.94 -13.17
C LYS A 3 -13.36 -4.36 -13.05
N GLU A 4 -12.74 -4.50 -11.88
CA GLU A 4 -11.39 -4.00 -11.62
C GLU A 4 -10.33 -4.85 -12.34
N ILE A 5 -10.47 -6.17 -12.26
CA ILE A 5 -9.61 -7.13 -12.97
C ILE A 5 -9.66 -6.88 -14.48
N SER A 6 -10.86 -6.73 -15.06
CA SER A 6 -10.99 -6.46 -16.50
C SER A 6 -10.33 -5.15 -16.94
N THR A 7 -10.34 -4.12 -16.09
CA THR A 7 -9.66 -2.85 -16.38
C THR A 7 -8.14 -2.99 -16.32
N ILE A 8 -7.64 -3.76 -15.35
CA ILE A 8 -6.20 -4.04 -15.19
C ILE A 8 -5.68 -4.88 -16.37
N GLU A 9 -6.44 -5.87 -16.82
CA GLU A 9 -6.15 -6.66 -18.02
C GLU A 9 -6.12 -5.79 -19.29
N ALA A 10 -7.11 -4.91 -19.46
CA ALA A 10 -7.19 -4.01 -20.62
C ALA A 10 -6.02 -3.01 -20.70
N ASN A 11 -5.51 -2.56 -19.55
CA ASN A 11 -4.41 -1.60 -19.52
C ASN A 11 -3.03 -2.23 -19.79
N GLN A 12 -2.93 -3.57 -19.79
CA GLN A 12 -1.66 -4.30 -19.99
C GLN A 12 -0.51 -3.82 -19.10
N THR A 13 -0.82 -3.30 -17.91
CA THR A 13 0.14 -2.68 -16.99
C THR A 13 0.81 -3.67 -16.03
N TRP A 14 0.56 -4.97 -16.17
CA TRP A 14 1.03 -5.99 -15.23
C TRP A 14 1.56 -7.23 -15.94
N THR A 15 2.47 -7.95 -15.29
CA THR A 15 2.94 -9.28 -15.72
C THR A 15 2.82 -10.25 -14.55
N LEU A 16 2.44 -11.49 -14.84
CA LEU A 16 2.41 -12.53 -13.82
C LEU A 16 3.86 -12.95 -13.50
N GLN A 17 4.25 -12.85 -12.24
CA GLN A 17 5.56 -13.23 -11.75
C GLN A 17 5.44 -14.41 -10.77
N PRO A 18 6.47 -15.27 -10.67
CA PRO A 18 6.51 -16.29 -9.63
C PRO A 18 6.44 -15.67 -8.24
N LEU A 19 5.85 -16.40 -7.29
CA LEU A 19 5.73 -15.97 -5.90
C LEU A 19 7.12 -15.72 -5.30
N LYS A 20 7.43 -14.45 -5.01
CA LYS A 20 8.63 -14.05 -4.27
C LYS A 20 8.43 -14.33 -2.78
N GLN A 21 9.54 -14.43 -2.04
CA GLN A 21 9.49 -14.49 -0.58
C GLN A 21 8.87 -13.21 -0.04
N ALA A 22 7.85 -13.32 0.81
CA ALA A 22 7.17 -12.16 1.36
C ALA A 22 8.12 -11.37 2.29
N ILE A 23 8.18 -10.06 2.13
CA ILE A 23 8.87 -9.17 3.06
C ILE A 23 7.98 -8.97 4.28
N ASP A 24 8.55 -9.20 5.47
CA ASP A 24 7.88 -8.89 6.72
C ASP A 24 7.44 -7.43 6.74
N SER A 25 6.22 -7.18 7.19
CA SER A 25 5.66 -5.83 7.29
C SER A 25 5.31 -5.49 8.74
N THR A 26 5.28 -4.20 9.05
CA THR A 26 4.85 -3.69 10.36
C THR A 26 3.88 -2.53 10.21
N TRP A 27 3.04 -2.34 11.21
CA TRP A 27 2.17 -1.17 11.30
C TRP A 27 2.90 -0.01 11.96
N VAL A 28 2.78 1.18 11.36
CA VAL A 28 3.22 2.45 11.91
C VAL A 28 2.00 3.32 12.16
N TYR A 29 1.77 3.67 13.42
CA TYR A 29 0.69 4.53 13.86
C TYR A 29 1.21 5.93 14.16
N LYS A 30 0.50 6.96 13.69
CA LYS A 30 0.84 8.36 13.96
C LYS A 30 -0.43 9.19 14.12
N VAL A 31 -0.53 9.94 15.20
CA VAL A 31 -1.57 10.97 15.35
C VAL A 31 -1.11 12.23 14.64
N LYS A 32 -1.97 12.78 13.78
CA LYS A 32 -1.82 14.12 13.23
C LYS A 32 -2.60 15.10 14.09
N TYR A 33 -1.99 16.23 14.40
CA TYR A 33 -2.58 17.29 15.20
C TYR A 33 -2.73 18.56 14.36
N HIS A 34 -3.76 19.31 14.64
CA HIS A 34 -3.95 20.68 14.18
C HIS A 34 -2.96 21.64 14.87
N PRO A 35 -2.77 22.88 14.36
CA PRO A 35 -1.90 23.87 14.99
C PRO A 35 -2.31 24.25 16.42
N ASP A 36 -3.58 24.08 16.77
CA ASP A 36 -4.12 24.31 18.12
C ASP A 36 -3.92 23.12 19.08
N GLY A 37 -3.32 22.03 18.60
CA GLY A 37 -3.06 20.81 19.37
C GLY A 37 -4.21 19.80 19.39
N SER A 38 -5.36 20.10 18.76
CA SER A 38 -6.45 19.14 18.62
C SER A 38 -6.11 18.04 17.59
N ILE A 39 -6.76 16.87 17.68
CA ILE A 39 -6.47 15.73 16.80
C ILE A 39 -7.13 15.95 15.44
N GLU A 40 -6.32 16.00 14.38
CA GLU A 40 -6.78 16.04 13.00
C GLU A 40 -7.17 14.64 12.52
N HIS A 41 -6.27 13.66 12.70
CA HIS A 41 -6.46 12.32 12.14
C HIS A 41 -5.53 11.26 12.78
N TYR A 42 -6.03 10.04 12.97
CA TYR A 42 -5.24 8.87 13.32
C TYR A 42 -4.74 8.15 12.08
N LYS A 43 -3.43 8.24 11.80
CA LYS A 43 -2.83 7.67 10.60
C LYS A 43 -2.25 6.29 10.89
N ALA A 44 -2.61 5.31 10.09
CA ALA A 44 -2.00 3.99 10.09
C ALA A 44 -1.34 3.72 8.72
N ARG A 45 -0.15 3.14 8.72
CA ARG A 45 0.56 2.73 7.51
C ARG A 45 1.16 1.34 7.72
N VAL A 46 0.99 0.45 6.73
CA VAL A 46 1.78 -0.78 6.64
C VAL A 46 3.08 -0.43 5.94
N VAL A 47 4.21 -0.80 6.53
CA VAL A 47 5.55 -0.51 6.01
C VAL A 47 6.34 -1.81 5.96
N ALA A 48 7.05 -2.05 4.86
CA ALA A 48 7.98 -3.17 4.73
C ALA A 48 9.15 -3.00 5.70
N LYS A 49 9.57 -4.10 6.33
CA LYS A 49 10.75 -4.13 7.18
C LYS A 49 12.00 -4.22 6.29
N GLY A 50 12.63 -3.08 6.05
CA GLY A 50 13.69 -2.92 5.05
C GLY A 50 14.97 -3.75 5.24
N TYR A 51 15.19 -4.36 6.40
CA TYR A 51 16.40 -5.16 6.66
C TYR A 51 16.47 -6.46 5.85
N ASN A 52 15.35 -6.90 5.25
CA ASN A 52 15.27 -8.06 4.35
C ASN A 52 15.12 -7.65 2.87
N GLN A 53 15.19 -6.35 2.54
CA GLN A 53 15.07 -5.89 1.16
C GLN A 53 16.39 -6.11 0.40
N ILE A 54 16.29 -6.63 -0.83
CA ILE A 54 17.43 -6.81 -1.71
C ILE A 54 17.47 -5.68 -2.76
N GLU A 55 18.64 -5.07 -2.94
CA GLU A 55 18.88 -4.06 -3.98
C GLU A 55 18.59 -4.63 -5.36
N ASP A 56 17.97 -3.83 -6.23
CA ASP A 56 17.45 -4.22 -7.55
C ASP A 56 16.32 -5.27 -7.60
N ILE A 57 15.87 -5.80 -6.45
CA ILE A 57 14.73 -6.72 -6.38
C ILE A 57 13.52 -6.07 -5.71
N ASP A 58 13.72 -5.42 -4.57
CA ASP A 58 12.63 -4.89 -3.72
C ASP A 58 12.68 -3.36 -3.57
N LEU A 59 13.81 -2.74 -3.91
CA LEU A 59 14.08 -1.31 -3.71
C LEU A 59 13.52 -0.43 -4.84
N ASN A 60 13.45 -0.96 -6.07
CA ASN A 60 12.95 -0.24 -7.25
C ASN A 60 11.45 -0.50 -7.52
N GLU A 61 10.81 -1.37 -6.75
CA GLU A 61 9.38 -1.66 -6.91
C GLU A 61 8.52 -0.56 -6.25
N THR A 62 7.71 0.12 -7.07
CA THR A 62 6.77 1.14 -6.58
C THR A 62 5.45 0.48 -6.17
N PHE A 63 5.24 0.30 -4.87
CA PHE A 63 3.96 -0.20 -4.35
C PHE A 63 2.92 0.94 -4.32
N ALA A 64 1.79 0.76 -5.01
CA ALA A 64 0.66 1.67 -4.90
C ALA A 64 0.08 1.61 -3.49
N SER A 65 0.22 2.69 -2.72
CA SER A 65 0.01 2.67 -1.27
C SER A 65 -1.44 2.78 -0.79
N VAL A 66 -2.45 2.74 -1.68
CA VAL A 66 -3.84 3.00 -1.28
C VAL A 66 -4.84 2.12 -2.01
N ALA A 67 -5.37 1.11 -1.32
CA ALA A 67 -6.67 0.57 -1.65
C ALA A 67 -7.74 1.55 -1.15
N LYS A 68 -8.36 2.31 -2.05
CA LYS A 68 -9.52 3.14 -1.71
C LYS A 68 -10.73 2.21 -1.58
N LEU A 69 -11.03 1.78 -0.36
CA LEU A 69 -12.35 1.25 -0.04
C LEU A 69 -13.33 2.42 -0.16
N ILE A 70 -14.11 2.44 -1.24
CA ILE A 70 -15.24 3.36 -1.36
C ILE A 70 -16.27 2.83 -0.37
N GLY A 71 -16.33 3.43 0.82
CA GLY A 71 -17.47 3.25 1.72
C GLY A 71 -18.71 3.70 0.95
N GLN A 72 -19.66 2.80 0.75
CA GLN A 72 -20.98 3.17 0.27
C GLN A 72 -21.64 3.85 1.46
N ASP A 73 -21.61 5.19 1.48
CA ASP A 73 -22.41 5.96 2.42
C ASP A 73 -23.88 5.56 2.22
N VAL A 74 -24.49 5.10 3.31
CA VAL A 74 -25.94 4.91 3.44
C VAL A 74 -26.55 6.24 3.83
#